data_AF-A0A2V6T9D2-F1
#
_entry.id   AF-A0A2V6T9D2-F1
#
_cell.length_a   1.000
_cell.length_b   1.000
_cell.length_c   1.000
_cell.angle_alpha   90.00
_cell.angle_beta   90.00
_cell.angle_gamma   90.00
#
_symmetry.space_group_name_H-M   'P 1'
#
loop_
_entity.id
_entity.type
_entity.pdbx_description
1 polymer ?
#
loop_
_entity_poly.entity_id
_entity_poly.type
_entity_poly.pdbx_seq_one_letter_code
_entity_poly.pdbx_strand_id
1 'polypeptide(L)'
;RVHLTGFRRDVPEVMAALDALVLPSTRSEATSQVIPQALAVGTPVVGSNVGGIPELVRDGETGRLVPPGDSGALAAAILASLREPERSRAMARAGQAMILAQYTFDAAMERTTAVYRALLES
;
A
#
# COMPACT_ATOMS: atom_id res chain seq x y z
N ARG A 1 18.40 -14.07 -6.55
CA ARG A 1 17.75 -14.44 -7.83
C ARG A 1 16.77 -13.33 -8.18
N VAL A 2 16.65 -12.95 -9.45
CA VAL A 2 15.71 -11.92 -9.91
C VAL A 2 14.84 -12.53 -11.01
N HIS A 3 13.54 -12.29 -10.96
CA HIS A 3 12.57 -12.74 -11.96
C HIS A 3 11.90 -11.53 -12.58
N LEU A 4 12.08 -11.33 -13.89
CA LEU A 4 11.39 -10.28 -14.65
C LEU A 4 10.18 -10.92 -15.32
N THR A 5 9.01 -10.84 -14.67
CA THR A 5 7.82 -11.58 -15.10
C THR A 5 7.05 -10.94 -16.26
N GLY A 6 7.38 -9.70 -16.63
CA GLY A 6 6.65 -8.94 -17.65
C GLY A 6 5.21 -8.63 -17.24
N PHE A 7 4.37 -8.35 -18.25
CA PHE A 7 2.96 -8.09 -18.06
C PHE A 7 2.21 -9.36 -17.59
N ARG A 8 1.32 -9.21 -16.61
CA ARG A 8 0.51 -10.28 -16.04
C ARG A 8 -0.92 -9.81 -15.80
N ARG A 9 -1.86 -10.76 -15.82
CA ARG A 9 -3.29 -10.52 -15.55
C ARG A 9 -3.76 -11.07 -14.21
N ASP A 10 -2.95 -11.92 -13.59
CA ASP A 10 -3.16 -12.56 -12.28
C ASP A 10 -2.34 -11.84 -11.19
N VAL A 11 -2.30 -10.50 -11.27
CA VAL A 11 -1.60 -9.65 -10.31
C VAL A 11 -2.11 -9.83 -8.88
N PRO A 12 -3.43 -9.95 -8.61
CA PRO A 12 -3.93 -10.21 -7.26
C PRO A 12 -3.37 -11.49 -6.63
N GLU A 13 -3.33 -12.59 -7.39
CA GLU A 13 -2.79 -13.88 -6.96
C GLU A 13 -1.29 -13.82 -6.72
N VAL A 14 -0.57 -13.11 -7.59
CA VAL A 14 0.87 -12.86 -7.41
C VAL A 14 1.12 -12.05 -6.14
N MET A 15 0.39 -10.96 -5.93
CA MET A 15 0.52 -10.10 -4.76
C MET A 15 0.25 -10.88 -3.47
N ALA A 16 -0.83 -11.66 -3.43
CA ALA A 16 -1.19 -12.49 -2.28
C ALA A 16 -0.12 -13.54 -1.93
N ALA A 17 0.72 -13.92 -2.90
CA ALA A 17 1.84 -14.85 -2.71
C ALA A 17 3.16 -14.15 -2.30
N LEU A 18 3.24 -12.82 -2.27
CA LEU A 18 4.44 -12.09 -1.88
C LEU A 18 4.59 -12.03 -0.35
N ASP A 19 5.82 -12.18 0.15
CA ASP A 19 6.15 -11.88 1.55
C ASP A 19 6.10 -10.36 1.84
N ALA A 20 6.40 -9.54 0.83
CA ALA A 20 6.28 -8.09 0.89
C ALA A 20 6.17 -7.49 -0.53
N LEU A 21 5.36 -6.44 -0.66
CA LEU A 21 5.39 -5.52 -1.79
C LEU A 21 6.25 -4.30 -1.44
N VAL A 22 7.15 -3.92 -2.35
CA VAL A 22 8.07 -2.81 -2.17
C VAL A 22 7.79 -1.74 -3.22
N LEU A 23 7.48 -0.52 -2.79
CA LEU A 23 7.30 0.66 -3.66
C LEU A 23 8.33 1.75 -3.28
N PRO A 24 9.57 1.68 -3.80
CA PRO A 24 10.65 2.56 -3.41
C PRO A 24 10.72 3.82 -4.31
N SER A 25 9.58 4.47 -4.58
CA SER A 25 9.54 5.67 -5.41
C SER A 25 10.46 6.76 -4.84
N THR A 26 11.27 7.39 -5.69
CA THR A 26 12.26 8.41 -5.29
C THR A 26 11.77 9.83 -5.50
N ARG A 27 10.65 10.00 -6.21
CA ARG A 27 10.03 11.28 -6.57
C ARG A 27 8.53 11.20 -6.35
N SER A 28 7.83 12.29 -6.68
CA SER A 28 6.40 12.47 -6.44
C SER A 28 5.58 11.28 -6.94
N GLU A 29 4.86 10.66 -6.02
CA GLU A 29 3.88 9.60 -6.23
C GLU A 29 2.52 10.20 -5.89
N ALA A 30 1.78 10.71 -6.89
CA ALA A 30 0.54 11.44 -6.63
C ALA A 30 -0.49 10.57 -5.90
N THR A 31 -0.72 9.35 -6.38
CA THR A 31 -1.52 8.36 -5.68
C THR A 31 -1.09 6.97 -6.12
N SER A 32 -0.58 6.17 -5.18
CA SER A 32 -0.23 4.79 -5.47
C SER A 32 -1.49 3.96 -5.70
N GLN A 33 -1.60 3.30 -6.86
CA GLN A 33 -2.66 2.32 -7.11
C GLN A 33 -2.31 0.93 -6.59
N VAL A 34 -1.01 0.63 -6.47
CA VAL A 34 -0.52 -0.71 -6.13
C VAL A 34 -0.58 -1.01 -4.63
N ILE A 35 -0.41 0.01 -3.78
CA ILE A 35 -0.45 -0.16 -2.32
C ILE A 35 -1.84 -0.58 -1.83
N PRO A 36 -2.95 0.09 -2.22
CA PRO A 36 -4.29 -0.34 -1.82
C PRO A 36 -4.60 -1.77 -2.26
N GLN A 37 -4.13 -2.19 -3.45
CA GLN A 37 -4.29 -3.54 -3.96
C GLN A 37 -3.54 -4.57 -3.10
N ALA A 38 -2.28 -4.28 -2.76
CA ALA A 38 -1.46 -5.13 -1.89
C ALA A 38 -2.10 -5.29 -0.50
N LEU A 39 -2.51 -4.18 0.12
CA LEU A 39 -3.18 -4.21 1.42
C LEU A 39 -4.53 -4.93 1.35
N ALA A 40 -5.31 -4.75 0.28
CA ALA A 40 -6.59 -5.43 0.10
C ALA A 40 -6.45 -6.97 0.09
N VAL A 41 -5.35 -7.51 -0.44
CA VAL A 41 -5.05 -8.95 -0.42
C VAL A 41 -4.18 -9.39 0.78
N GLY A 42 -3.90 -8.48 1.73
CA GLY A 42 -3.18 -8.79 2.95
C GLY A 42 -1.66 -8.91 2.79
N THR A 43 -1.08 -8.36 1.73
CA THR A 43 0.37 -8.35 1.49
C THR A 43 1.05 -7.24 2.29
N PRO A 44 2.11 -7.53 3.06
CA PRO A 44 2.90 -6.50 3.75
C PRO A 44 3.51 -5.49 2.76
N VAL A 45 3.59 -4.22 3.16
CA VAL A 45 4.07 -3.13 2.29
C VAL A 45 5.27 -2.41 2.91
N VAL A 46 6.30 -2.17 2.08
CA VAL A 46 7.41 -1.25 2.32
C VAL A 46 7.36 -0.14 1.27
N GLY A 47 7.17 1.11 1.68
CA GLY A 47 7.07 2.26 0.78
C GLY A 47 8.06 3.36 1.11
N SER A 48 8.43 4.18 0.13
CA SER A 48 9.14 5.43 0.39
C SER A 48 8.21 6.48 1.02
N ASN A 49 8.73 7.33 1.90
CA ASN A 49 8.01 8.46 2.49
C ASN A 49 7.91 9.64 1.50
N VAL A 50 7.15 9.47 0.42
CA VAL A 50 6.96 10.48 -0.64
C VAL A 50 5.52 10.48 -1.17
N GLY A 51 5.07 11.65 -1.63
CA GLY A 51 3.75 11.80 -2.26
C GLY A 51 2.61 11.32 -1.36
N GLY A 52 1.63 10.63 -1.94
CA GLY A 52 0.48 10.06 -1.22
C GLY A 52 0.75 8.69 -0.56
N ILE A 53 1.98 8.16 -0.60
CA ILE A 53 2.29 6.87 0.05
C ILE A 53 2.01 6.89 1.56
N PRO A 54 2.40 7.93 2.33
CA PRO A 54 2.17 7.98 3.79
C PRO A 54 0.70 8.07 4.20
N GLU A 55 -0.21 8.39 3.27
CA GLU A 55 -1.66 8.37 3.53
C GLU A 55 -2.19 6.93 3.66
N LEU A 56 -1.55 5.99 2.98
CA LEU A 56 -1.92 4.57 2.95
C LEU A 56 -1.01 3.70 3.83
N VAL A 57 0.26 4.07 3.93
CA VAL A 57 1.28 3.35 4.71
C VAL A 57 1.67 4.18 5.92
N ARG A 58 1.11 3.83 7.07
CA ARG A 58 1.46 4.38 8.38
C ARG A 58 2.56 3.51 8.98
N ASP A 59 3.75 4.10 9.19
CA ASP A 59 4.93 3.34 9.62
C ASP A 59 4.68 2.60 10.95
N GLY A 60 4.91 1.29 10.93
CA GLY A 60 4.69 0.41 12.08
C GLY A 60 3.24 0.00 12.33
N GLU A 61 2.27 0.59 11.62
CA GLU A 61 0.84 0.33 11.77
C GLU A 61 0.27 -0.43 10.57
N THR A 62 0.37 0.13 9.36
CA THR A 62 -0.16 -0.50 8.13
C THR A 62 0.94 -0.95 7.16
N GLY A 63 2.20 -0.63 7.47
CA GLY A 63 3.38 -1.08 6.73
C GLY A 63 4.64 -0.38 7.24
N ARG A 64 5.67 -0.30 6.39
CA ARG A 64 6.92 0.41 6.70
C ARG A 64 7.16 1.57 5.75
N LEU A 65 7.62 2.69 6.29
CA LEU A 65 8.10 3.82 5.50
C LEU A 65 9.63 3.94 5.59
N VAL A 66 10.25 4.25 4.46
CA VAL A 66 11.69 4.53 4.38
C VAL A 66 11.97 5.88 3.71
N PRO A 67 13.10 6.55 3.98
CA PRO A 67 13.49 7.74 3.24
C PRO A 67 13.66 7.44 1.74
N PRO A 68 13.23 8.34 0.83
CA PRO A 68 13.41 8.14 -0.60
C PRO A 68 14.90 8.16 -0.98
N GLY A 69 15.31 7.22 -1.83
CA GLY A 69 16.69 7.13 -2.31
C GLY A 69 17.69 6.50 -1.32
N ASP A 70 17.25 6.15 -0.11
CA ASP A 70 18.08 5.44 0.87
C ASP A 70 17.97 3.92 0.67
N SER A 71 18.92 3.36 -0.08
CA SER A 71 18.98 1.92 -0.33
C SER A 71 19.31 1.10 0.93
N GLY A 72 20.01 1.68 1.90
CA GLY A 72 20.33 1.04 3.17
C GLY A 72 19.09 0.86 4.04
N ALA A 73 18.31 1.93 4.20
CA ALA A 73 17.04 1.89 4.90
C ALA A 73 16.03 0.96 4.21
N LEU A 74 15.97 1.00 2.87
CA LEU A 74 15.11 0.10 2.09
C LEU A 74 15.46 -1.37 2.33
N ALA A 75 16.75 -1.72 2.24
CA ALA A 75 17.22 -3.09 2.49
C ALA A 75 16.91 -3.53 3.93
N ALA A 76 17.13 -2.67 4.91
CA ALA A 76 16.83 -2.96 6.31
C ALA A 76 15.33 -3.23 6.54
N ALA A 77 14.44 -2.42 5.93
CA ALA A 77 13.00 -2.60 6.05
C ALA A 77 12.50 -3.88 5.36
N ILE A 78 13.04 -4.23 4.19
CA ILE A 78 12.73 -5.49 3.51
C ILE A 78 13.18 -6.68 4.38
N LEU A 79 14.41 -6.65 4.89
CA LEU A 79 14.94 -7.72 5.75
C LEU A 79 14.15 -7.86 7.05
N ALA A 80 13.77 -6.75 7.68
CA ALA A 80 12.90 -6.78 8.87
C ALA A 80 11.55 -7.44 8.54
N SER A 81 10.98 -7.13 7.37
CA SER A 81 9.70 -7.71 6.95
C SER A 81 9.76 -9.23 6.80
N LEU A 82 10.89 -9.75 6.32
CA LEU A 82 11.16 -11.20 6.17
C LEU A 82 11.54 -11.88 7.49
N ARG A 83 12.21 -11.17 8.41
CA ARG A 83 12.65 -11.71 9.72
C ARG A 83 11.55 -11.69 10.77
N GLU A 84 10.60 -10.77 10.67
CA GLU A 84 9.48 -10.59 11.59
C GLU A 84 8.13 -10.83 10.87
N PRO A 85 7.90 -12.01 10.25
CA PRO A 85 6.74 -12.22 9.37
C PRO A 85 5.40 -12.02 10.07
N GLU A 86 5.29 -12.37 11.35
CA GLU A 86 4.05 -12.15 12.12
C GLU A 86 3.74 -10.67 12.32
N ARG A 87 4.76 -9.85 12.55
CA ARG A 87 4.61 -8.40 12.65
C ARG A 87 4.22 -7.79 11.30
N SER A 88 4.88 -8.23 10.23
CA SER A 88 4.57 -7.83 8.87
C SER A 88 3.12 -8.13 8.50
N ARG A 89 2.65 -9.35 8.80
CA ARG A 89 1.27 -9.77 8.59
C ARG A 89 0.28 -8.99 9.46
N ALA A 90 0.64 -8.68 10.70
CA ALA A 90 -0.19 -7.85 11.57
C ALA A 90 -0.41 -6.44 10.98
N MET A 91 0.66 -5.82 10.49
CA MET A 91 0.56 -4.52 9.80
C MET A 91 -0.27 -4.63 8.53
N ALA A 92 -0.07 -5.68 7.73
CA ALA A 92 -0.85 -5.90 6.52
C ALA A 92 -2.35 -6.08 6.81
N ARG A 93 -2.71 -6.81 7.86
CA ARG A 93 -4.12 -6.94 8.32
C ARG A 93 -4.72 -5.61 8.76
N ALA A 94 -3.96 -4.79 9.47
CA ALA A 94 -4.41 -3.45 9.87
C ALA A 94 -4.64 -2.56 8.62
N GLY A 95 -3.71 -2.58 7.67
CA GLY A 95 -3.85 -1.89 6.39
C GLY A 95 -5.03 -2.41 5.57
N GLN A 96 -5.23 -3.73 5.52
CA GLN A 96 -6.37 -4.35 4.85
C GLN A 96 -7.70 -3.84 5.42
N ALA A 97 -7.85 -3.85 6.75
CA ALA A 97 -9.05 -3.35 7.41
C ALA A 97 -9.31 -1.87 7.07
N MET A 98 -8.26 -1.04 7.05
CA MET A 98 -8.36 0.37 6.66
C MET A 98 -8.82 0.53 5.20
N ILE A 99 -8.22 -0.21 4.27
CA ILE A 99 -8.58 -0.16 2.84
C ILE A 99 -10.01 -0.61 2.60
N LEU A 100 -10.43 -1.72 3.22
CA LEU A 100 -11.79 -2.24 3.07
C LEU A 100 -12.86 -1.34 3.71
N ALA A 101 -12.49 -0.50 4.67
CA ALA A 101 -13.41 0.45 5.28
C ALA A 101 -13.53 1.77 4.49
N GLN A 102 -12.45 2.24 3.86
CA GLN A 102 -12.38 3.64 3.36
C GLN A 102 -12.16 3.76 1.84
N TYR A 103 -11.59 2.74 1.21
CA TYR A 103 -11.09 2.78 -0.17
C TYR A 103 -11.86 1.83 -1.10
N THR A 104 -13.12 1.53 -0.76
CA THR A 104 -14.02 0.78 -1.63
C THR A 104 -14.65 1.69 -2.68
N PHE A 105 -15.11 1.10 -3.78
CA PHE A 105 -15.84 1.82 -4.82
C PHE A 105 -17.10 2.50 -4.26
N ASP A 106 -17.86 1.77 -3.44
CA ASP A 106 -19.08 2.29 -2.83
C ASP A 106 -18.81 3.49 -1.92
N ALA A 107 -17.78 3.40 -1.06
CA ALA A 107 -17.40 4.51 -0.18
C ALA A 107 -16.90 5.72 -0.97
N ALA A 108 -16.18 5.51 -2.08
CA ALA A 108 -15.78 6.59 -2.97
C ALA A 108 -16.99 7.26 -3.64
N MET A 109 -17.91 6.45 -4.17
CA MET A 109 -19.14 6.92 -4.83
C MET A 109 -20.03 7.72 -3.88
N GLU A 110 -20.19 7.24 -2.65
CA GLU A 110 -20.97 7.92 -1.61
C GLU A 110 -20.39 9.29 -1.27
N ARG A 111 -19.07 9.37 -1.04
CA ARG A 111 -18.38 10.66 -0.77
C ARG A 111 -18.54 11.64 -1.93
N THR A 112 -18.35 11.19 -3.16
CA THR A 112 -18.50 12.04 -4.35
C THR A 112 -19.94 12.53 -4.50
N THR A 113 -20.92 11.66 -4.34
CA THR A 113 -22.35 12.00 -4.46
C THR A 113 -22.79 12.96 -3.36
N ALA A 114 -22.27 12.82 -2.14
CA ALA A 114 -22.56 13.72 -1.03
C ALA A 114 -22.14 15.17 -1.33
N VAL A 115 -20.97 15.36 -1.95
CA VAL A 115 -20.51 16.70 -2.39
C VAL A 115 -21.44 17.28 -3.45
N TYR A 116 -21.83 16.48 -4.45
CA TYR A 116 -22.78 16.94 -5.47
C TYR A 116 -24.13 17.31 -4.89
N ARG A 117 -24.65 16.52 -3.95
CA ARG A 117 -25.91 16.82 -3.26
C ARG A 117 -25.83 18.14 -2.50
N ALA A 118 -24.76 18.35 -1.75
CA ALA A 118 -24.56 19.59 -0.98
C ALA A 118 -24.52 20.85 -1.85
N LEU A 119 -23.98 20.75 -3.07
CA LEU A 119 -23.91 21.87 -4.03
C LEU A 119 -25.20 22.09 -4.83
N LEU A 120 -26.05 21.06 -4.95
CA LEU A 120 -27.36 21.19 -5.60
C LEU A 120 -28.44 21.68 -4.63
N GLU A 121 -28.24 21.49 -3.33
CA GLU A 121 -29.11 21.96 -2.25
C GLU A 121 -28.74 23.36 -1.73
N SER A 122 -27.65 23.96 -2.24
CA SER A 122 -27.21 25.34 -1.95
C SER A 122 -27.74 26.34 -2.97
#